data_AF-A0A3S1ISW4-F1
#
_entry.id   AF-A0A3S1ISW4-F1
#
_cell.length_a   1.000
_cell.length_b   1.000
_cell.length_c   1.000
_cell.angle_alpha   90.00
_cell.angle_beta   90.00
_cell.angle_gamma   90.00
#
_symmetry.space_group_name_H-M   'P 1'
#
loop_
_entity.id
_entity.type
_entity.pdbx_description
1 polymer ?
#
loop_
_entity_poly.entity_id
_entity_poly.type
_entity_poly.pdbx_seq_one_letter_code
_entity_poly.pdbx_strand_id
1 'polypeptide(L)'
;MNIRYLPFTRWWHWILGILLATGGLGAGAVVFLAKSPQENNCVSETPLDTASAVIYCATTTVDEQDSAKLSSSIRLLNTIPQDNPLRSNADNLIERWSQSIMHLSQKAFNEGDINRAVELALIIPDNHSASQTASEQIKTWRSIWSQAESIHAAALAEIDDDSKNWYAALNKAKQLQTLENEYWASTKYYELVRHIQGARENREKGDIEKKSASEKLQTDNSDNIVYDDKSDESTQLNIARKLANSGKLDDMRSALVEASMVISEPYVKDARKLMTETENKIAVLEDSTYLEEAKKLASKNDEISLKMAVNEAKLIGKERPLYKEANQQIATWEKKILQLDNQAIQTNNVSFKKAPIISNAKKTSTSKAPTSANAKFEVQNELKPILDNYNIKESLYPSIEKLEEMQMNYSGE
;
A
#
# COMPACT_ATOMS: atom_id res chain seq x y z
N MET A 1 -68.28 -41.69 -53.93
CA MET A 1 -67.30 -40.69 -53.46
C MET A 1 -68.08 -39.43 -53.15
N ASN A 2 -68.49 -39.24 -51.88
CA ASN A 2 -69.36 -38.12 -51.48
C ASN A 2 -68.49 -36.97 -50.98
N ILE A 3 -68.42 -35.89 -51.75
CA ILE A 3 -67.77 -34.65 -51.35
C ILE A 3 -68.80 -33.84 -50.56
N ARG A 4 -68.66 -33.80 -49.23
CA ARG A 4 -69.41 -32.89 -48.35
C ARG A 4 -68.78 -31.50 -48.45
N TYR A 5 -69.54 -30.53 -48.94
CA TYR A 5 -69.16 -29.12 -48.92
C TYR A 5 -69.29 -28.57 -47.49
N LEU A 6 -68.22 -27.96 -46.97
CA LEU A 6 -68.22 -27.23 -45.70
C LEU A 6 -69.05 -25.94 -45.85
N PRO A 7 -69.88 -25.56 -44.85
CA PRO A 7 -70.70 -24.36 -44.94
C PRO A 7 -69.82 -23.10 -45.02
N PHE A 8 -70.27 -22.13 -45.82
CA PHE A 8 -69.61 -20.84 -46.04
C PHE A 8 -69.58 -20.01 -44.74
N THR A 9 -68.59 -20.24 -43.89
CA THR A 9 -68.33 -19.40 -42.72
C THR A 9 -67.91 -18.01 -43.19
N ARG A 10 -68.50 -16.94 -42.63
CA ARG A 10 -68.15 -15.54 -42.95
C ARG A 10 -66.63 -15.39 -42.93
N TRP A 11 -66.04 -14.96 -44.05
CA TRP A 11 -64.59 -14.85 -44.29
C TRP A 11 -63.83 -14.10 -43.17
N TRP A 12 -64.51 -13.19 -42.47
CA TRP A 12 -63.96 -12.48 -41.30
C TRP A 12 -63.52 -13.38 -40.15
N HIS A 13 -64.12 -14.57 -39.94
CA HIS A 13 -63.69 -15.47 -38.86
C HIS A 13 -62.26 -16.01 -39.08
N TRP A 14 -61.85 -16.19 -40.34
CA TRP A 14 -60.49 -16.59 -40.67
C TRP A 14 -59.48 -15.46 -40.44
N ILE A 15 -59.87 -14.22 -40.76
CA ILE A 15 -59.07 -13.03 -40.47
C ILE A 15 -58.88 -12.86 -38.96
N LEU A 16 -59.96 -12.99 -38.18
CA LEU A 16 -59.90 -12.88 -36.72
C LEU A 16 -59.04 -13.98 -36.10
N GLY A 17 -59.12 -15.22 -36.61
CA GLY A 17 -58.31 -16.34 -36.17
C GLY A 17 -56.80 -16.14 -36.43
N ILE A 18 -56.44 -15.59 -37.60
CA ILE A 18 -55.05 -15.28 -37.93
C ILE A 18 -54.50 -14.12 -37.07
N LEU A 19 -55.32 -13.10 -36.80
CA LEU A 19 -54.94 -11.95 -35.98
C LEU A 19 -54.73 -12.33 -34.50
N LEU A 20 -55.57 -13.22 -33.96
CA LEU A 20 -55.39 -13.79 -32.62
C LEU A 20 -54.16 -14.70 -32.52
N ALA A 21 -53.89 -15.51 -33.55
CA ALA A 21 -52.73 -16.40 -33.57
C ALA A 21 -51.40 -15.63 -33.64
N THR A 22 -51.34 -14.55 -34.44
CA THR A 22 -50.13 -13.72 -34.55
C THR A 22 -49.93 -12.83 -33.32
N GLY A 23 -51.00 -12.29 -32.73
CA GLY A 23 -50.94 -11.53 -31.48
C GLY A 23 -50.45 -12.36 -30.28
N GLY A 24 -50.88 -13.62 -30.17
CA GLY A 24 -50.47 -14.53 -29.10
C GLY A 24 -48.97 -14.86 -29.11
N LEU A 25 -48.41 -15.12 -30.30
CA LEU A 25 -46.97 -15.39 -30.46
C LEU A 25 -46.12 -14.14 -30.16
N GLY A 26 -46.59 -12.95 -30.57
CA GLY A 26 -45.90 -11.69 -30.28
C GLY A 26 -45.85 -11.37 -28.78
N ALA A 27 -46.97 -11.50 -28.07
CA ALA A 27 -47.02 -11.27 -26.63
C ALA A 27 -46.18 -12.30 -25.85
N GLY A 28 -46.21 -13.58 -26.26
CA GLY A 28 -45.37 -14.62 -25.66
C GLY A 28 -43.88 -14.36 -25.82
N ALA A 29 -43.45 -13.90 -27.01
CA ALA A 29 -42.06 -13.53 -27.26
C ALA A 29 -41.63 -12.30 -26.44
N VAL A 30 -42.49 -11.28 -26.32
CA VAL A 30 -42.20 -10.11 -25.48
C VAL A 30 -42.12 -10.49 -24.00
N VAL A 31 -42.99 -11.37 -23.48
CA VAL A 31 -42.92 -11.86 -22.09
C VAL A 31 -41.68 -12.72 -21.85
N PHE A 32 -41.27 -13.54 -22.83
CA PHE A 32 -40.04 -14.33 -22.75
C PHE A 32 -38.78 -13.45 -22.77
N LEU A 33 -38.78 -12.36 -23.54
CA LEU A 33 -37.69 -11.38 -23.59
C LEU A 33 -37.70 -10.40 -22.39
N ALA A 34 -38.87 -10.11 -21.83
CA ALA A 34 -39.04 -9.27 -20.64
C ALA A 34 -38.88 -10.04 -19.33
N LYS A 35 -38.86 -11.38 -19.39
CA LYS A 35 -38.41 -12.22 -18.27
C LYS A 35 -36.91 -11.97 -18.12
N SER A 36 -36.58 -10.98 -17.28
CA SER A 36 -35.22 -10.59 -16.93
C SER A 36 -34.37 -11.86 -16.78
N PRO A 37 -33.19 -11.95 -17.42
CA PRO A 37 -32.25 -13.00 -17.05
C PRO A 37 -32.13 -12.93 -15.53
N GLN A 38 -32.28 -14.09 -14.88
CA GLN A 38 -32.33 -14.19 -13.42
C GLN A 38 -31.21 -13.31 -12.86
N GLU A 39 -31.53 -12.45 -11.88
CA GLU A 39 -30.47 -11.84 -11.09
C GLU A 39 -29.65 -13.01 -10.55
N ASN A 40 -28.44 -13.19 -11.07
CA ASN A 40 -27.59 -14.29 -10.66
C ASN A 40 -27.41 -14.12 -9.15
N ASN A 41 -28.01 -15.02 -8.39
CA ASN A 41 -27.85 -15.10 -6.95
C ASN A 41 -26.42 -15.54 -6.69
N CYS A 42 -25.49 -14.59 -6.61
CA CYS A 42 -24.06 -14.81 -6.31
C CYS A 42 -23.80 -15.45 -4.93
N VAL A 43 -24.85 -15.99 -4.30
CA VAL A 43 -24.94 -16.58 -2.97
C VAL A 43 -25.48 -18.04 -3.05
N SER A 44 -25.83 -18.59 -4.22
CA SER A 44 -26.35 -19.98 -4.30
C SER A 44 -25.26 -21.04 -4.45
N GLU A 45 -25.49 -22.19 -3.81
CA GLU A 45 -24.64 -23.41 -3.89
C GLU A 45 -24.62 -24.08 -5.29
N THR A 46 -25.33 -23.52 -6.26
CA THR A 46 -25.32 -24.00 -7.64
C THR A 46 -24.02 -23.57 -8.33
N PRO A 47 -23.28 -24.48 -8.99
CA PRO A 47 -22.12 -24.11 -9.79
C PRO A 47 -22.50 -22.98 -10.76
N LEU A 48 -21.64 -21.96 -10.84
CA LEU A 48 -21.79 -20.91 -11.84
C LEU A 48 -21.54 -21.53 -13.22
N ASP A 49 -22.62 -21.85 -13.94
CA ASP A 49 -22.56 -22.61 -15.19
C ASP A 49 -21.87 -21.88 -16.36
N THR A 50 -21.64 -20.57 -16.23
CA THR A 50 -21.02 -19.76 -17.29
C THR A 50 -19.91 -18.87 -16.76
N ALA A 51 -18.82 -18.74 -17.53
CA ALA A 51 -17.72 -17.83 -17.21
C ALA A 51 -18.19 -16.37 -17.05
N SER A 52 -19.20 -15.94 -17.81
CA SER A 52 -19.79 -14.60 -17.64
C SER A 52 -20.45 -14.40 -16.27
N ALA A 53 -21.14 -15.42 -15.75
CA ALA A 53 -21.73 -15.36 -14.41
C ALA A 53 -20.65 -15.34 -13.33
N VAL A 54 -19.58 -16.14 -13.49
CA VAL A 54 -18.41 -16.13 -12.59
C VAL A 54 -17.79 -14.74 -12.54
N ILE A 55 -17.51 -14.13 -13.69
CA ILE A 55 -16.95 -12.78 -13.77
C ILE A 55 -17.88 -11.77 -13.10
N TYR A 56 -19.18 -11.78 -13.45
CA TYR A 56 -20.17 -10.88 -12.86
C TYR A 56 -20.18 -10.96 -11.33
N CYS A 57 -20.26 -12.17 -10.78
CA CYS A 57 -20.28 -12.37 -9.33
C CYS A 57 -18.97 -12.01 -8.66
N ALA A 58 -17.82 -12.25 -9.29
CA ALA A 58 -16.53 -11.79 -8.76
C ALA A 58 -16.46 -10.26 -8.72
N THR A 59 -16.98 -9.57 -9.73
CA THR A 59 -16.92 -8.11 -9.81
C THR A 59 -17.92 -7.39 -8.90
N THR A 60 -19.07 -7.98 -8.60
CA THR A 60 -20.12 -7.30 -7.82
C THR A 60 -19.81 -7.26 -6.32
N THR A 61 -18.92 -8.13 -5.84
CA THR A 61 -18.53 -8.22 -4.43
C THR A 61 -17.21 -7.53 -4.13
N VAL A 62 -16.54 -6.96 -5.14
CA VAL A 62 -15.17 -6.45 -4.97
C VAL A 62 -15.16 -5.11 -4.25
N ASP A 63 -14.19 -4.97 -3.35
CA ASP A 63 -13.82 -3.71 -2.69
C ASP A 63 -12.29 -3.67 -2.72
N GLU A 64 -11.72 -2.68 -3.42
CA GLU A 64 -10.26 -2.60 -3.64
C GLU A 64 -9.47 -2.31 -2.34
N GLN A 65 -10.15 -1.97 -1.25
CA GLN A 65 -9.53 -1.80 0.06
C GLN A 65 -9.68 -3.01 0.97
N ASP A 66 -10.45 -4.02 0.55
CA ASP A 66 -10.70 -5.24 1.32
C ASP A 66 -9.96 -6.43 0.68
N SER A 67 -8.80 -6.75 1.25
CA SER A 67 -7.96 -7.86 0.79
C SER A 67 -8.67 -9.21 0.76
N ALA A 68 -9.63 -9.44 1.68
CA ALA A 68 -10.37 -10.69 1.74
C ALA A 68 -11.36 -10.79 0.57
N LYS A 69 -12.08 -9.70 0.25
CA LYS A 69 -12.96 -9.65 -0.92
C LYS A 69 -12.18 -9.71 -2.25
N LEU A 70 -11.02 -9.07 -2.33
CA LEU A 70 -10.13 -9.19 -3.50
C LEU A 70 -9.70 -10.65 -3.71
N SER A 71 -9.22 -11.31 -2.65
CA SER A 71 -8.83 -12.72 -2.69
C SER A 71 -9.96 -13.65 -3.11
N SER A 72 -11.14 -13.50 -2.49
CA SER A 72 -12.28 -14.35 -2.82
C SER A 72 -12.70 -14.19 -4.28
N SER A 73 -12.63 -12.96 -4.79
CA SER A 73 -12.96 -12.63 -6.18
C SER A 73 -11.92 -13.20 -7.15
N ILE A 74 -10.62 -13.11 -6.83
CA ILE A 74 -9.54 -13.74 -7.61
C ILE A 74 -9.72 -15.26 -7.65
N ARG A 75 -9.98 -15.89 -6.50
CA ARG A 75 -10.22 -17.34 -6.42
C ARG A 75 -11.40 -17.77 -7.26
N LEU A 76 -12.47 -16.98 -7.27
CA LEU A 76 -13.65 -17.22 -8.09
C LEU A 76 -13.32 -17.12 -9.59
N LEU A 77 -12.59 -16.09 -10.03
CA LEU A 77 -12.16 -15.96 -11.43
C LEU A 77 -11.24 -17.10 -11.89
N ASN A 78 -10.40 -17.61 -10.98
CA ASN A 78 -9.51 -18.74 -11.25
C ASN A 78 -10.23 -20.05 -11.55
N THR A 79 -11.54 -20.17 -11.29
CA THR A 79 -12.32 -21.35 -11.68
C THR A 79 -12.61 -21.40 -13.18
N ILE A 80 -12.37 -20.33 -13.92
CA ILE A 80 -12.59 -20.26 -15.37
C ILE A 80 -11.49 -21.05 -16.10
N PRO A 81 -11.83 -22.07 -16.92
CA PRO A 81 -10.85 -22.86 -17.67
C PRO A 81 -9.96 -22.02 -18.59
N GLN A 82 -8.71 -22.48 -18.81
CA GLN A 82 -7.72 -21.78 -19.64
C GLN A 82 -8.13 -21.66 -21.12
N ASP A 83 -8.91 -22.61 -21.63
CA ASP A 83 -9.43 -22.64 -23.00
C ASP A 83 -10.71 -21.83 -23.19
N ASN A 84 -11.23 -21.22 -22.11
CA ASN A 84 -12.45 -20.43 -22.17
C ASN A 84 -12.22 -19.11 -22.95
N PRO A 85 -13.14 -18.69 -23.85
CA PRO A 85 -13.01 -17.43 -24.58
C PRO A 85 -12.90 -16.17 -23.71
N LEU A 86 -13.42 -16.21 -22.48
CA LEU A 86 -13.36 -15.10 -21.51
C LEU A 86 -12.17 -15.20 -20.55
N ARG A 87 -11.27 -16.17 -20.74
CA ARG A 87 -10.11 -16.36 -19.86
C ARG A 87 -9.23 -15.12 -19.78
N SER A 88 -8.93 -14.50 -20.92
CA SER A 88 -8.11 -13.27 -20.96
C SER A 88 -8.75 -12.12 -20.15
N ASN A 89 -10.08 -11.99 -20.18
CA ASN A 89 -10.77 -10.99 -19.36
C ASN A 89 -10.61 -11.28 -17.86
N ALA A 90 -10.71 -12.55 -17.46
CA ALA A 90 -10.51 -12.96 -16.07
C ALA A 90 -9.07 -12.71 -15.61
N ASP A 91 -8.07 -13.05 -16.43
CA ASP A 91 -6.65 -12.85 -16.10
C ASP A 91 -6.31 -11.36 -15.89
N ASN A 92 -6.85 -10.47 -16.74
CA ASN A 92 -6.67 -9.03 -16.56
C ASN A 92 -7.25 -8.51 -15.22
N LEU A 93 -8.39 -9.05 -14.79
CA LEU A 93 -8.99 -8.72 -13.49
C LEU A 93 -8.14 -9.26 -12.34
N ILE A 94 -7.65 -10.50 -12.46
CA ILE A 94 -6.78 -11.13 -11.46
C ILE A 94 -5.50 -10.33 -11.27
N GLU A 95 -4.83 -9.93 -12.35
CA GLU A 95 -3.61 -9.11 -12.29
C GLU A 95 -3.88 -7.78 -11.56
N ARG A 96 -4.94 -7.06 -11.95
CA ARG A 96 -5.31 -5.78 -11.33
C ARG A 96 -5.62 -5.90 -9.84
N TRP A 97 -6.34 -6.94 -9.43
CA TRP A 97 -6.68 -7.16 -8.03
C TRP A 97 -5.49 -7.67 -7.21
N SER A 98 -4.61 -8.47 -7.81
CA SER A 98 -3.34 -8.89 -7.19
C SER A 98 -2.43 -7.69 -6.91
N GLN A 99 -2.35 -6.74 -7.85
CA GLN A 99 -1.64 -5.46 -7.65
C GLN A 99 -2.26 -4.63 -6.52
N SER A 100 -3.59 -4.63 -6.39
CA SER A 100 -4.28 -3.94 -5.31
C SER A 100 -3.92 -4.53 -3.94
N ILE A 101 -3.87 -5.87 -3.84
CA ILE A 101 -3.39 -6.55 -2.63
C ILE A 101 -1.93 -6.16 -2.32
N MET A 102 -1.04 -6.22 -3.31
CA MET A 102 0.37 -5.82 -3.13
C MET A 102 0.51 -4.37 -2.66
N HIS A 103 -0.33 -3.47 -3.13
CA HIS A 103 -0.34 -2.08 -2.67
C HIS A 103 -0.73 -1.98 -1.19
N LEU A 104 -1.79 -2.68 -0.76
CA LEU A 104 -2.17 -2.74 0.66
C LEU A 104 -1.03 -3.32 1.51
N SER A 105 -0.34 -4.35 1.01
CA SER A 105 0.82 -4.93 1.68
C SER A 105 1.98 -3.93 1.83
N GLN A 106 2.35 -3.22 0.76
CA GLN A 106 3.43 -2.23 0.78
C GLN A 106 3.09 -1.07 1.71
N LYS A 107 1.83 -0.63 1.74
CA LYS A 107 1.35 0.38 2.69
C LYS A 107 1.56 -0.09 4.13
N ALA A 108 1.09 -1.29 4.48
CA ALA A 108 1.27 -1.84 5.83
C ALA A 108 2.76 -1.93 6.22
N PHE A 109 3.63 -2.31 5.28
CA PHE A 109 5.08 -2.34 5.51
C PHE A 109 5.63 -0.96 5.85
N ASN A 110 5.26 0.06 5.06
CA ASN A 110 5.69 1.45 5.27
C ASN A 110 5.11 2.07 6.55
N GLU A 111 3.94 1.60 7.00
CA GLU A 111 3.32 2.01 8.28
C GLU A 111 3.94 1.31 9.51
N GLY A 112 4.87 0.38 9.31
CA GLY A 112 5.55 -0.33 10.40
C GLY A 112 4.89 -1.64 10.81
N ASP A 113 3.94 -2.15 10.03
CA ASP A 113 3.28 -3.44 10.27
C ASP A 113 3.72 -4.48 9.24
N ILE A 114 4.94 -5.00 9.42
CA ILE A 114 5.49 -6.04 8.55
C ILE A 114 4.65 -7.33 8.59
N ASN A 115 4.04 -7.65 9.73
CA ASN A 115 3.23 -8.85 9.86
C ASN A 115 2.00 -8.77 8.96
N ARG A 116 1.29 -7.63 9.01
CA ARG A 116 0.16 -7.37 8.13
C ARG A 116 0.56 -7.29 6.67
N ALA A 117 1.70 -6.68 6.36
CA ALA A 117 2.22 -6.61 4.99
C ALA A 117 2.43 -8.00 4.37
N VAL A 118 3.10 -8.88 5.12
CA VAL A 118 3.36 -10.26 4.70
C VAL A 118 2.07 -11.06 4.62
N GLU A 119 1.19 -10.96 5.63
CA GLU A 119 -0.12 -11.62 5.62
C GLU A 119 -0.91 -11.26 4.35
N LEU A 120 -1.02 -9.96 4.06
CA LEU A 120 -1.69 -9.46 2.86
C LEU A 120 -1.08 -10.01 1.57
N ALA A 121 0.25 -10.03 1.45
CA ALA A 121 0.92 -10.50 0.24
C ALA A 121 0.74 -12.02 0.04
N LEU A 122 0.67 -12.80 1.12
CA LEU A 122 0.42 -14.25 1.07
C LEU A 122 -1.01 -14.62 0.65
N ILE A 123 -1.94 -13.66 0.65
CA ILE A 123 -3.31 -13.88 0.15
C ILE A 123 -3.33 -14.08 -1.38
N ILE A 124 -2.30 -13.63 -2.09
CA ILE A 124 -2.19 -13.76 -3.54
C ILE A 124 -1.97 -15.25 -3.90
N PRO A 125 -2.85 -15.88 -4.70
CA PRO A 125 -2.74 -17.30 -5.00
C PRO A 125 -1.50 -17.68 -5.81
N ASP A 126 -0.91 -18.85 -5.51
CA ASP A 126 0.33 -19.39 -6.11
C ASP A 126 0.27 -19.68 -7.62
N ASN A 127 -0.93 -19.70 -8.21
CA ASN A 127 -1.15 -20.13 -9.60
C ASN A 127 -1.09 -18.98 -10.63
N HIS A 128 -0.55 -17.83 -10.26
CA HIS A 128 -0.54 -16.61 -11.09
C HIS A 128 0.84 -15.93 -11.12
N SER A 129 1.14 -15.17 -12.18
CA SER A 129 2.39 -14.41 -12.35
C SER A 129 2.72 -13.51 -11.16
N ALA A 130 1.68 -12.92 -10.54
CA ALA A 130 1.82 -12.03 -9.39
C ALA A 130 2.36 -12.71 -8.11
N SER A 131 2.22 -14.04 -7.96
CA SER A 131 2.70 -14.74 -6.74
C SER A 131 4.22 -14.73 -6.64
N GLN A 132 4.94 -14.84 -7.76
CA GLN A 132 6.40 -14.76 -7.75
C GLN A 132 6.86 -13.38 -7.27
N THR A 133 6.26 -12.31 -7.83
CA THR A 133 6.55 -10.93 -7.41
C THR A 133 6.24 -10.71 -5.93
N ALA A 134 5.09 -11.21 -5.44
CA ALA A 134 4.74 -11.12 -4.03
C ALA A 134 5.75 -11.84 -3.12
N SER A 135 6.15 -13.06 -3.50
CA SER A 135 7.12 -13.86 -2.75
C SER A 135 8.51 -13.22 -2.70
N GLU A 136 8.96 -12.63 -3.79
CA GLU A 136 10.21 -11.87 -3.85
C GLU A 136 10.14 -10.62 -2.97
N GLN A 137 9.04 -9.87 -3.05
CA GLN A 137 8.85 -8.67 -2.24
C GLN A 137 8.83 -8.97 -0.73
N ILE A 138 8.19 -10.07 -0.31
CA ILE A 138 8.21 -10.52 1.09
C ILE A 138 9.63 -10.76 1.58
N LYS A 139 10.50 -11.36 0.76
CA LYS A 139 11.91 -11.58 1.13
C LYS A 139 12.65 -10.26 1.32
N THR A 140 12.44 -9.30 0.41
CA THR A 140 13.02 -7.96 0.50
C THR A 140 12.58 -7.25 1.78
N TRP A 141 11.27 -7.21 2.07
CA TRP A 141 10.75 -6.59 3.29
C TRP A 141 11.35 -7.20 4.56
N ARG A 142 11.42 -8.53 4.65
CA ARG A 142 12.03 -9.21 5.80
C ARG A 142 13.51 -8.87 5.98
N SER A 143 14.25 -8.76 4.88
CA SER A 143 15.66 -8.37 4.91
C SER A 143 15.83 -6.94 5.42
N ILE A 144 15.06 -5.99 4.88
CA ILE A 144 15.11 -4.58 5.29
C ILE A 144 14.74 -4.46 6.77
N TRP A 145 13.68 -5.14 7.20
CA TRP A 145 13.21 -5.09 8.58
C TRP A 145 14.25 -5.62 9.58
N SER A 146 14.84 -6.79 9.28
CA SER A 146 15.90 -7.35 10.13
C SER A 146 17.13 -6.44 10.21
N GLN A 147 17.52 -5.81 9.08
CA GLN A 147 18.60 -4.84 9.06
C GLN A 147 18.27 -3.61 9.93
N ALA A 148 17.04 -3.09 9.83
CA ALA A 148 16.59 -1.95 10.63
C ALA A 148 16.61 -2.24 12.13
N GLU A 149 16.09 -3.40 12.54
CA GLU A 149 16.12 -3.85 13.94
C GLU A 149 17.56 -3.97 14.47
N SER A 150 18.48 -4.49 13.64
CA SER A 150 19.89 -4.59 14.02
C SER A 150 20.54 -3.21 14.19
N ILE A 151 20.26 -2.25 13.29
CA ILE A 151 20.77 -0.88 13.40
C ILE A 151 20.22 -0.20 14.66
N HIS A 152 18.91 -0.33 14.90
CA HIS A 152 18.24 0.24 16.06
C HIS A 152 18.78 -0.33 17.37
N ALA A 153 18.92 -1.66 17.48
CA ALA A 153 19.50 -2.31 18.64
C ALA A 153 20.96 -1.88 18.87
N ALA A 154 21.76 -1.75 17.81
CA ALA A 154 23.12 -1.25 17.92
C ALA A 154 23.17 0.19 18.43
N ALA A 155 22.25 1.06 17.98
CA ALA A 155 22.18 2.43 18.47
C ALA A 155 21.81 2.49 19.95
N LEU A 156 20.87 1.66 20.42
CA LEU A 156 20.50 1.57 21.84
C LEU A 156 21.67 1.07 22.70
N ALA A 157 22.43 0.07 22.23
CA ALA A 157 23.59 -0.42 22.95
C ALA A 157 24.68 0.66 23.17
N GLU A 158 24.83 1.60 22.21
CA GLU A 158 25.75 2.75 22.35
C GLU A 158 25.26 3.79 23.38
N ILE A 159 23.96 3.81 23.70
CA ILE A 159 23.38 4.68 24.74
C ILE A 159 23.68 4.08 26.13
N ASP A 160 23.57 2.76 26.25
CA ASP A 160 23.74 2.01 27.50
C ASP A 160 25.21 1.87 27.91
N ASP A 161 26.12 1.84 26.93
CA ASP A 161 27.55 1.87 27.19
C ASP A 161 27.92 3.23 27.81
N ASP A 162 28.51 3.22 29.00
CA ASP A 162 28.81 4.42 29.79
C ASP A 162 29.81 5.39 29.08
N SER A 163 30.24 5.06 27.86
CA SER A 163 31.34 5.62 27.08
C SER A 163 31.18 7.06 26.57
N LYS A 164 30.11 7.78 26.95
CA LYS A 164 29.80 9.15 26.47
C LYS A 164 29.83 9.28 24.93
N ASN A 165 29.77 8.18 24.18
CA ASN A 165 29.95 8.16 22.73
C ASN A 165 28.61 8.36 22.00
N TRP A 166 27.88 9.41 22.37
CA TRP A 166 26.54 9.69 21.85
C TRP A 166 26.52 9.92 20.33
N TYR A 167 27.63 10.40 19.77
CA TYR A 167 27.80 10.52 18.33
C TYR A 167 27.77 9.16 17.62
N ALA A 168 28.26 8.08 18.25
CA ALA A 168 28.14 6.74 17.69
C ALA A 168 26.67 6.30 17.59
N ALA A 169 25.88 6.52 18.65
CA ALA A 169 24.44 6.25 18.66
C ALA A 169 23.71 7.06 17.57
N LEU A 170 24.01 8.36 17.43
CA LEU A 170 23.43 9.22 16.39
C LEU A 170 23.81 8.78 14.97
N ASN A 171 25.07 8.36 14.77
CA ASN A 171 25.53 7.83 13.49
C ASN A 171 24.85 6.52 13.12
N LYS A 172 24.57 5.64 14.10
CA LYS A 172 23.76 4.44 13.89
C LYS A 172 22.32 4.81 13.55
N ALA A 173 21.70 5.73 14.30
CA ALA A 173 20.35 6.21 14.02
C ALA A 173 20.23 6.72 12.57
N LYS A 174 21.20 7.52 12.10
CA LYS A 174 21.21 8.03 10.73
C LYS A 174 21.19 6.94 9.65
N GLN A 175 21.71 5.74 9.92
CA GLN A 175 21.67 4.62 8.98
C GLN A 175 20.23 4.11 8.74
N LEU A 176 19.30 4.33 9.67
CA LEU A 176 17.89 3.98 9.45
C LEU A 176 17.30 4.77 8.27
N GLN A 177 17.77 6.00 8.04
CA GLN A 177 17.30 6.85 6.95
C GLN A 177 17.73 6.37 5.56
N THR A 178 18.65 5.39 5.47
CA THR A 178 19.08 4.82 4.19
C THR A 178 18.26 3.59 3.79
N LEU A 179 17.36 3.13 4.65
CA LEU A 179 16.54 1.95 4.41
C LEU A 179 15.28 2.32 3.62
N GLU A 180 14.87 1.45 2.70
CA GLU A 180 13.64 1.61 1.92
C GLU A 180 12.40 1.24 2.76
N ASN A 181 12.17 1.95 3.87
CA ASN A 181 11.00 1.81 4.72
C ASN A 181 10.71 3.11 5.47
N GLU A 182 9.54 3.70 5.22
CA GLU A 182 9.16 5.00 5.80
C GLU A 182 9.13 5.00 7.33
N TYR A 183 8.58 3.94 7.95
CA TYR A 183 8.52 3.83 9.40
C TYR A 183 9.90 3.86 10.06
N TRP A 184 10.86 3.09 9.55
CA TRP A 184 12.22 3.09 10.07
C TRP A 184 13.00 4.37 9.75
N ALA A 185 12.91 4.85 8.50
CA ALA A 185 13.64 6.01 8.03
C ALA A 185 13.17 7.34 8.64
N SER A 186 11.91 7.40 9.09
CA SER A 186 11.33 8.60 9.71
C SER A 186 10.96 8.37 11.18
N THR A 187 9.88 7.65 11.45
CA THR A 187 9.28 7.51 12.78
C THR A 187 10.29 7.01 13.81
N LYS A 188 10.91 5.85 13.56
CA LYS A 188 11.88 5.25 14.50
C LYS A 188 13.18 6.04 14.57
N TYR A 189 13.64 6.61 13.45
CA TYR A 189 14.80 7.49 13.46
C TYR A 189 14.62 8.70 14.41
N TYR A 190 13.51 9.43 14.30
CA TYR A 190 13.26 10.60 15.14
C TYR A 190 13.01 10.23 16.61
N GLU A 191 12.30 9.12 16.86
CA GLU A 191 12.12 8.57 18.20
C GLU A 191 13.47 8.27 18.86
N LEU A 192 14.37 7.63 18.13
CA LEU A 192 15.71 7.28 18.60
C LEU A 192 16.57 8.52 18.89
N VAL A 193 16.53 9.54 18.02
CA VAL A 193 17.25 10.81 18.26
C VAL A 193 16.76 11.50 19.54
N ARG A 194 15.45 11.54 19.78
CA ARG A 194 14.87 12.08 21.03
C ARG A 194 15.27 11.24 22.24
N HIS A 195 15.28 9.92 22.10
CA HIS A 195 15.70 9.02 23.17
C HIS A 195 17.17 9.26 23.54
N ILE A 196 18.06 9.41 22.56
CA ILE A 196 19.47 9.75 22.78
C ILE A 196 19.60 11.07 23.55
N GLN A 197 18.88 12.13 23.13
CA GLN A 197 18.89 13.40 23.86
C GLN A 197 18.41 13.23 25.31
N GLY A 198 17.27 12.56 25.52
CA GLY A 198 16.72 12.35 26.86
C GLY A 198 17.64 11.55 27.78
N ALA A 199 18.29 10.51 27.27
CA ALA A 199 19.28 9.73 28.02
C ALA A 199 20.46 10.61 28.47
N ARG A 200 20.96 11.50 27.60
CA ARG A 200 22.03 12.45 27.91
C ARG A 200 21.63 13.44 29.00
N GLU A 201 20.44 14.02 28.89
CA GLU A 201 19.91 14.95 29.89
C GLU A 201 19.77 14.30 31.28
N ASN A 202 19.26 13.06 31.33
CA ASN A 202 19.10 12.33 32.58
C ASN A 202 20.45 12.05 33.25
N ARG A 203 21.45 11.71 32.44
CA ARG A 203 22.82 11.52 32.91
C ARG A 203 23.42 12.80 33.47
N GLU A 204 23.26 13.92 32.75
CA GLU A 204 23.71 15.22 33.22
C GLU A 204 23.08 15.62 34.55
N LYS A 205 21.76 15.45 34.69
CA LYS A 205 21.06 15.69 35.96
C LYS A 205 21.64 14.82 37.09
N GLY A 206 21.85 13.54 36.84
CA GLY A 206 22.46 12.63 37.82
C GLY A 206 23.88 13.03 38.22
N ASP A 207 24.70 13.51 37.27
CA ASP A 207 26.05 13.99 37.53
C ASP A 207 26.03 15.30 38.37
N ILE A 208 25.10 16.21 38.09
CA ILE A 208 24.88 17.43 38.87
C ILE A 208 24.43 17.09 40.31
N GLU A 209 23.49 16.17 40.46
CA GLU A 209 22.99 15.73 41.78
C GLU A 209 24.12 15.10 42.61
N LYS A 210 24.89 14.17 42.03
CA LYS A 210 26.06 13.55 42.68
C LYS A 210 27.09 14.60 43.10
N LYS A 211 27.39 15.57 42.23
CA LYS A 211 28.29 16.68 42.54
C LYS A 211 27.79 17.46 43.75
N SER A 212 26.52 17.88 43.73
CA SER A 212 25.90 18.65 44.83
C SER A 212 25.83 17.88 46.16
N ALA A 213 25.68 16.54 46.11
CA ALA A 213 25.73 15.67 47.28
C ALA A 213 27.16 15.56 47.82
N SER A 214 28.17 15.43 46.95
CA SER A 214 29.58 15.37 47.34
C SER A 214 30.11 16.69 47.91
N GLU A 215 29.61 17.83 47.44
CA GLU A 215 29.95 19.18 47.91
C GLU A 215 29.39 19.46 49.32
N LYS A 216 28.27 18.82 49.70
CA LYS A 216 27.70 18.87 51.06
C LYS A 216 28.51 18.06 52.08
N LEU A 217 29.40 17.18 51.64
CA LEU A 217 30.21 16.30 52.48
C LEU A 217 31.69 16.74 52.61
N GLN A 218 32.14 17.74 51.86
CA GLN A 218 33.54 18.22 51.86
C GLN A 218 33.63 19.71 52.20
N THR A 219 34.00 20.03 53.44
CA THR A 219 34.72 21.26 53.79
C THR A 219 36.22 20.96 53.74
N ASP A 220 36.98 21.76 53.00
CA ASP A 220 38.42 21.63 52.66
C ASP A 220 38.80 20.55 51.64
N ASN A 221 38.84 20.90 50.34
CA ASN A 221 40.07 21.42 49.72
C ASN A 221 39.86 21.73 48.24
N SER A 222 40.48 22.83 47.83
CA SER A 222 40.58 23.35 46.45
C SER A 222 41.43 22.42 45.59
N ASP A 223 40.87 21.98 44.47
CA ASP A 223 41.43 22.11 43.12
C ASP A 223 40.76 21.08 42.22
N ASN A 224 39.78 21.52 41.43
CA ASN A 224 39.29 20.74 40.31
C ASN A 224 39.11 21.67 39.11
N ILE A 225 40.09 21.64 38.21
CA ILE A 225 39.98 22.23 36.89
C ILE A 225 38.97 21.37 36.12
N VAL A 226 37.71 21.80 36.15
CA VAL A 226 36.69 21.30 35.23
C VAL A 226 37.02 21.90 33.87
N TYR A 227 37.50 21.07 32.94
CA TYR A 227 37.48 21.39 31.53
C TYR A 227 36.02 21.48 31.10
N ASP A 228 35.50 22.69 31.15
CA ASP A 228 34.14 23.06 30.80
C ASP A 228 34.04 23.18 29.28
N ASP A 229 33.90 22.04 28.58
CA ASP A 229 33.53 22.02 27.16
C ASP A 229 32.03 22.33 26.97
N LYS A 230 31.48 23.25 27.79
CA LYS A 230 30.20 23.93 27.58
C LYS A 230 30.35 25.02 26.53
N SER A 231 31.12 24.75 25.47
CA SER A 231 31.40 25.65 24.34
C SER A 231 30.07 25.98 23.61
N ASP A 232 29.39 26.93 24.23
CA ASP A 232 28.14 27.62 23.96
C ASP A 232 27.03 26.80 23.29
N GLU A 233 26.28 26.01 24.07
CA GLU A 233 25.03 25.36 23.63
C GLU A 233 24.03 26.36 23.00
N SER A 234 24.12 27.65 23.32
CA SER A 234 23.33 28.69 22.66
C SER A 234 23.76 28.89 21.19
N THR A 235 25.07 28.83 20.91
CA THR A 235 25.62 28.84 19.56
C THR A 235 25.20 27.59 18.80
N GLN A 236 25.28 26.43 19.45
CA GLN A 236 24.82 25.16 18.90
C GLN A 236 23.32 25.21 18.51
N LEU A 237 22.47 25.71 19.42
CA LEU A 237 21.05 25.90 19.15
C LEU A 237 20.80 26.89 17.99
N ASN A 238 21.64 27.93 17.85
CA ASN A 238 21.55 28.86 16.72
C ASN A 238 21.98 28.22 15.40
N ILE A 239 22.98 27.33 15.39
CA ILE A 239 23.33 26.52 14.23
C ILE A 239 22.15 25.64 13.83
N ALA A 240 21.54 24.93 14.79
CA ALA A 240 20.36 24.13 14.55
C ALA A 240 19.21 24.96 13.95
N ARG A 241 18.92 26.15 14.50
CA ARG A 241 17.89 27.05 13.96
C ARG A 241 18.17 27.49 12.53
N LYS A 242 19.43 27.78 12.19
CA LYS A 242 19.83 28.18 10.83
C LYS A 242 19.61 27.04 9.85
N LEU A 243 20.02 25.83 10.21
CA LEU A 243 19.85 24.62 9.40
C LEU A 243 18.36 24.28 9.21
N ALA A 244 17.57 24.31 10.29
CA ALA A 244 16.13 24.03 10.25
C ALA A 244 15.34 24.98 9.34
N ASN A 245 15.85 26.19 9.10
CA ASN A 245 15.22 27.21 8.27
C ASN A 245 15.86 27.35 6.88
N SER A 246 16.76 26.46 6.48
CA SER A 246 17.45 26.58 5.20
C SER A 246 16.57 26.20 3.99
N GLY A 247 15.47 25.47 4.23
CA GLY A 247 14.60 24.93 3.18
C GLY A 247 15.12 23.64 2.52
N LYS A 248 16.29 23.13 2.92
CA LYS A 248 16.87 21.89 2.37
C LYS A 248 16.68 20.71 3.32
N LEU A 249 16.28 19.56 2.78
CA LEU A 249 16.00 18.35 3.54
C LEU A 249 17.21 17.89 4.38
N ASP A 250 18.40 17.84 3.78
CA ASP A 250 19.63 17.39 4.46
C ASP A 250 20.06 18.34 5.58
N ASP A 251 19.90 19.65 5.37
CA ASP A 251 20.18 20.66 6.40
C ASP A 251 19.17 20.51 7.55
N MET A 252 17.89 20.33 7.27
CA MET A 252 16.87 20.12 8.32
C MET A 252 17.14 18.85 9.12
N ARG A 253 17.55 17.74 8.47
CA ARG A 253 17.98 16.53 9.17
C ARG A 253 19.22 16.78 10.04
N SER A 254 20.17 17.56 9.55
CA SER A 254 21.33 17.99 10.34
C SER A 254 20.90 18.86 11.52
N ALA A 255 19.90 19.72 11.36
CA ALA A 255 19.36 20.55 12.43
C ALA A 255 18.81 19.72 13.60
N LEU A 256 18.21 18.55 13.33
CA LEU A 256 17.74 17.64 14.38
C LEU A 256 18.90 17.08 15.20
N VAL A 257 19.97 16.69 14.53
CA VAL A 257 21.21 16.25 15.20
C VAL A 257 21.77 17.38 16.05
N GLU A 258 21.97 18.57 15.47
CA GLU A 258 22.55 19.71 16.19
C GLU A 258 21.67 20.15 17.38
N ALA A 259 20.35 20.12 17.24
CA ALA A 259 19.42 20.42 18.32
C ALA A 259 19.42 19.33 19.40
N SER A 260 19.52 18.05 19.04
CA SER A 260 19.63 16.94 19.99
C SER A 260 20.93 16.98 20.81
N MET A 261 21.94 17.74 20.34
CA MET A 261 23.18 17.94 21.08
C MET A 261 22.99 18.86 22.30
N VAL A 262 22.00 19.76 22.27
CA VAL A 262 21.67 20.72 23.33
C VAL A 262 20.87 20.02 24.42
N ILE A 263 21.44 19.95 25.64
CA ILE A 263 20.87 19.17 26.76
C ILE A 263 20.73 20.00 28.05
N SER A 264 21.45 21.12 28.16
CA SER A 264 21.47 21.95 29.36
C SER A 264 20.32 22.96 29.40
N GLU A 265 19.85 23.27 30.61
CA GLU A 265 18.98 24.43 30.82
C GLU A 265 19.77 25.75 30.65
N PRO A 266 19.17 26.83 30.11
CA PRO A 266 17.75 26.96 29.73
C PRO A 266 17.41 26.51 28.30
N TYR A 267 18.39 26.06 27.52
CA TYR A 267 18.28 25.92 26.05
C TYR A 267 17.57 24.63 25.60
N VAL A 268 17.59 23.58 26.42
CA VAL A 268 17.03 22.27 26.08
C VAL A 268 15.54 22.33 25.70
N LYS A 269 14.75 23.22 26.33
CA LYS A 269 13.32 23.40 26.00
C LYS A 269 13.13 23.92 24.58
N ASP A 270 13.93 24.92 24.20
CA ASP A 270 13.92 25.47 22.85
C ASP A 270 14.42 24.45 21.83
N ALA A 271 15.42 23.65 22.19
CA ALA A 271 15.96 22.59 21.33
C ALA A 271 14.90 21.52 21.03
N ARG A 272 14.22 20.98 22.05
CA ARG A 272 13.15 19.98 21.86
C ARG A 272 11.99 20.52 21.02
N LYS A 273 11.62 21.79 21.23
CA LYS A 273 10.61 22.46 20.42
C LYS A 273 11.06 22.57 18.96
N LEU A 274 12.29 23.02 18.73
CA LEU A 274 12.86 23.13 17.38
C LEU A 274 12.90 21.77 16.68
N MET A 275 13.25 20.70 17.38
CA MET A 275 13.24 19.34 16.84
C MET A 275 11.84 18.95 16.36
N THR A 276 10.83 19.08 17.21
CA THR A 276 9.43 18.76 16.87
C THR A 276 8.92 19.56 15.67
N GLU A 277 9.22 20.86 15.62
CA GLU A 277 8.84 21.72 14.49
C GLU A 277 9.57 21.33 13.20
N THR A 278 10.85 20.97 13.30
CA THR A 278 11.68 20.59 12.15
C THR A 278 11.28 19.22 11.60
N GLU A 279 10.98 18.25 12.46
CA GLU A 279 10.45 16.94 12.06
C GLU A 279 9.16 17.09 11.26
N ASN A 280 8.23 17.94 11.71
CA ASN A 280 7.00 18.22 10.98
C ASN A 280 7.26 18.86 9.61
N LYS A 281 8.23 19.79 9.52
CA LYS A 281 8.62 20.41 8.23
C LYS A 281 9.23 19.37 7.28
N ILE A 282 10.10 18.50 7.80
CA ILE A 282 10.69 17.41 7.01
C ILE A 282 9.59 16.49 6.50
N ALA A 283 8.68 16.07 7.38
CA ALA A 283 7.58 15.18 6.99
C ALA A 283 6.72 15.80 5.88
N VAL A 284 6.38 17.08 5.98
CA VAL A 284 5.67 17.79 4.90
C VAL A 284 6.46 17.79 3.59
N LEU A 285 7.77 18.02 3.62
CA LEU A 285 8.61 18.04 2.41
C LEU A 285 8.69 16.65 1.75
N GLU A 286 8.93 15.60 2.55
CA GLU A 286 8.95 14.21 2.08
C GLU A 286 7.59 13.83 1.48
N ASP A 287 6.51 14.04 2.23
CA ASP A 287 5.15 13.71 1.82
C ASP A 287 4.68 14.49 0.60
N SER A 288 5.13 15.75 0.45
CA SER A 288 4.77 16.59 -0.69
C SER A 288 5.24 15.99 -2.01
N THR A 289 6.38 15.29 -2.01
CA THR A 289 6.91 14.64 -3.22
C THR A 289 5.97 13.52 -3.65
N TYR A 290 5.61 12.61 -2.75
CA TYR A 290 4.63 11.55 -3.01
C TYR A 290 3.29 12.12 -3.49
N LEU A 291 2.80 13.18 -2.84
CA LEU A 291 1.52 13.77 -3.19
C LEU A 291 1.53 14.46 -4.56
N GLU A 292 2.62 15.12 -4.94
CA GLU A 292 2.76 15.75 -6.26
C GLU A 292 2.94 14.71 -7.37
N GLU A 293 3.67 13.62 -7.12
CA GLU A 293 3.76 12.49 -8.05
C GLU A 293 2.40 11.82 -8.24
N ALA A 294 1.65 11.60 -7.16
CA ALA A 294 0.28 11.14 -7.21
C ALA A 294 -0.61 12.05 -8.07
N LYS A 295 -0.58 13.37 -7.83
CA LYS A 295 -1.33 14.35 -8.61
C LYS A 295 -0.95 14.32 -10.09
N LYS A 296 0.34 14.16 -10.42
CA LYS A 296 0.84 14.03 -11.80
C LYS A 296 0.31 12.77 -12.46
N LEU A 297 0.31 11.63 -11.78
CA LEU A 297 -0.29 10.39 -12.26
C LEU A 297 -1.79 10.59 -12.52
N ALA A 298 -2.52 11.16 -11.56
CA ALA A 298 -3.96 11.41 -11.66
C ALA A 298 -4.34 12.35 -12.81
N SER A 299 -3.44 13.26 -13.21
CA SER A 299 -3.68 14.22 -14.28
C SER A 299 -3.94 13.57 -15.65
N LYS A 300 -3.46 12.34 -15.88
CA LYS A 300 -3.70 11.58 -17.11
C LYS A 300 -5.17 11.17 -17.27
N ASN A 301 -5.90 11.11 -16.15
CA ASN A 301 -7.35 10.91 -16.11
C ASN A 301 -7.85 9.60 -16.77
N ASP A 302 -6.98 8.59 -16.85
CA ASP A 302 -7.32 7.21 -17.18
C ASP A 302 -7.35 6.34 -15.91
N GLU A 303 -8.04 5.20 -15.97
CA GLU A 303 -8.25 4.30 -14.82
C GLU A 303 -6.93 3.85 -14.18
N ILE A 304 -5.95 3.45 -15.02
CA ILE A 304 -4.67 2.91 -14.54
C ILE A 304 -3.88 4.01 -13.83
N SER A 305 -3.78 5.19 -14.42
CA SER A 305 -3.04 6.30 -13.81
C SER A 305 -3.70 6.87 -12.56
N LEU A 306 -5.04 6.88 -12.50
CA LEU A 306 -5.75 7.25 -11.27
C LEU A 306 -5.52 6.23 -10.17
N LYS A 307 -5.47 4.93 -10.48
CA LYS A 307 -5.15 3.88 -9.51
C LYS A 307 -3.71 4.01 -9.00
N MET A 308 -2.74 4.25 -9.90
CA MET A 308 -1.37 4.54 -9.50
C MET A 308 -1.29 5.80 -8.61
N ALA A 309 -2.05 6.85 -8.91
CA ALA A 309 -2.10 8.06 -8.09
C ALA A 309 -2.65 7.79 -6.68
N VAL A 310 -3.75 7.04 -6.58
CA VAL A 310 -4.31 6.62 -5.29
C VAL A 310 -3.27 5.84 -4.50
N ASN A 311 -2.56 4.92 -5.17
CA ASN A 311 -1.54 4.10 -4.53
C ASN A 311 -0.38 4.97 -4.01
N GLU A 312 0.09 5.92 -4.80
CA GLU A 312 1.19 6.82 -4.44
C GLU A 312 0.80 7.70 -3.22
N ALA A 313 -0.39 8.31 -3.24
CA ALA A 313 -0.85 9.13 -2.12
C ALA A 313 -1.15 8.32 -0.84
N LYS A 314 -1.48 7.03 -0.97
CA LYS A 314 -1.73 6.13 0.17
C LYS A 314 -0.46 5.79 0.95
N LEU A 315 0.73 6.07 0.40
CA LEU A 315 2.00 5.95 1.12
C LEU A 315 2.12 6.96 2.27
N ILE A 316 1.36 8.06 2.22
CA ILE A 316 1.30 9.04 3.29
C ILE A 316 0.46 8.47 4.43
N GLY A 317 1.14 8.06 5.52
CA GLY A 317 0.54 7.41 6.69
C GLY A 317 -0.31 8.34 7.57
N LYS A 318 -1.16 7.76 8.44
CA LYS A 318 -2.17 8.49 9.23
C LYS A 318 -1.64 9.60 10.15
N GLU A 319 -0.48 9.35 10.76
CA GLU A 319 0.13 10.27 11.72
C GLU A 319 0.96 11.37 11.03
N ARG A 320 1.01 11.37 9.69
CA ARG A 320 1.80 12.33 8.91
C ARG A 320 1.03 13.63 8.65
N PRO A 321 1.71 14.79 8.58
CA PRO A 321 1.04 16.09 8.42
C PRO A 321 0.15 16.21 7.17
N LEU A 322 0.54 15.59 6.05
CA LEU A 322 -0.22 15.67 4.79
C LEU A 322 -1.29 14.59 4.63
N TYR A 323 -1.47 13.70 5.62
CA TYR A 323 -2.43 12.60 5.55
C TYR A 323 -3.85 13.08 5.17
N LYS A 324 -4.32 14.16 5.79
CA LYS A 324 -5.66 14.69 5.53
C LYS A 324 -5.81 15.15 4.08
N GLU A 325 -4.81 15.85 3.54
CA GLU A 325 -4.83 16.31 2.14
C GLU A 325 -4.77 15.11 1.18
N ALA A 326 -3.86 14.16 1.45
CA ALA A 326 -3.72 12.94 0.66
C ALA A 326 -5.05 12.18 0.56
N ASN A 327 -5.74 11.95 1.69
CA ASN A 327 -7.03 11.25 1.68
C ASN A 327 -8.14 12.00 0.95
N GLN A 328 -8.14 13.33 0.98
CA GLN A 328 -9.10 14.13 0.19
C GLN A 328 -8.87 13.94 -1.32
N GLN A 329 -7.61 13.90 -1.74
CA GLN A 329 -7.25 13.63 -3.14
C GLN A 329 -7.60 12.18 -3.53
N ILE A 330 -7.25 11.21 -2.70
CA ILE A 330 -7.60 9.79 -2.88
C ILE A 330 -9.11 9.63 -3.08
N ALA A 331 -9.93 10.19 -2.18
CA ALA A 331 -11.39 10.10 -2.29
C ALA A 331 -11.92 10.71 -3.60
N THR A 332 -11.28 11.78 -4.07
CA THR A 332 -11.62 12.43 -5.35
C THR A 332 -11.28 11.53 -6.53
N TRP A 333 -10.11 10.89 -6.53
CA TRP A 333 -9.68 10.01 -7.61
C TRP A 333 -10.42 8.68 -7.62
N GLU A 334 -10.68 8.08 -6.45
CA GLU A 334 -11.52 6.88 -6.30
C GLU A 334 -12.92 7.12 -6.88
N LYS A 335 -13.52 8.30 -6.62
CA LYS A 335 -14.79 8.68 -7.24
C LYS A 335 -14.71 8.77 -8.77
N LYS A 336 -13.60 9.25 -9.33
CA LYS A 336 -13.40 9.32 -10.79
C LYS A 336 -13.22 7.93 -11.40
N ILE A 337 -12.47 7.04 -10.74
CA ILE A 337 -12.30 5.64 -11.15
C ILE A 337 -13.68 4.98 -11.26
N LEU A 338 -14.51 5.09 -10.22
CA LEU A 338 -15.88 4.55 -10.23
C LEU A 338 -16.73 5.11 -11.38
N GLN A 339 -16.54 6.37 -11.77
CA GLN A 339 -17.25 6.95 -12.91
C GLN A 339 -16.78 6.36 -14.25
N LEU A 340 -15.47 6.17 -14.43
CA LEU A 340 -14.89 5.56 -15.63
C LEU A 340 -15.31 4.09 -15.78
N ASP A 341 -15.31 3.33 -14.69
CA ASP A 341 -15.76 1.93 -14.66
C ASP A 341 -17.23 1.81 -15.08
N ASN A 342 -18.09 2.65 -14.49
CA ASN A 342 -19.51 2.69 -14.84
C ASN A 342 -19.74 3.08 -16.31
N GLN A 343 -18.95 4.01 -16.86
CA GLN A 343 -19.01 4.36 -18.28
C GLN A 343 -18.58 3.21 -19.18
N ALA A 344 -17.52 2.48 -18.83
CA ALA A 344 -17.06 1.30 -19.58
C ALA A 344 -18.11 0.17 -19.58
N ILE A 345 -18.80 -0.04 -18.46
CA ILE A 345 -19.91 -1.00 -18.37
C ILE A 345 -21.07 -0.58 -19.28
N GLN A 346 -21.43 0.71 -19.29
CA GLN A 346 -22.50 1.23 -20.14
C GLN A 346 -22.17 1.15 -21.63
N THR A 347 -20.95 1.51 -22.05
CA THR A 347 -20.54 1.47 -23.47
C THR A 347 -20.50 0.03 -24.00
N ASN A 348 -20.03 -0.93 -23.21
CA ASN A 348 -20.07 -2.34 -23.56
C ASN A 348 -21.52 -2.85 -23.69
N ASN A 349 -22.40 -2.53 -22.73
CA ASN A 349 -23.81 -2.90 -22.78
C ASN A 349 -24.57 -2.26 -23.97
N VAL A 350 -24.20 -1.06 -24.40
CA VAL A 350 -24.77 -0.40 -25.58
C VAL A 350 -24.24 -1.00 -26.89
N SER A 351 -22.97 -1.42 -26.92
CA SER A 351 -22.38 -2.12 -28.08
C SER A 351 -23.06 -3.47 -28.34
N PHE A 352 -23.38 -4.24 -27.28
CA PHE A 352 -24.17 -5.47 -27.40
C PHE A 352 -25.60 -5.24 -27.90
N LYS A 353 -26.20 -4.07 -27.65
CA LYS A 353 -27.53 -3.70 -28.18
C LYS A 353 -27.52 -3.26 -29.65
N LYS A 354 -26.34 -3.01 -30.26
CA LYS A 354 -26.20 -2.44 -31.60
C LYS A 354 -25.47 -3.35 -32.60
N ALA A 355 -25.43 -4.65 -32.37
CA ALA A 355 -25.00 -5.59 -33.42
C ALA A 355 -26.09 -5.66 -34.52
N PRO A 356 -25.81 -5.25 -35.77
CA PRO A 356 -26.70 -5.56 -36.89
C PRO A 356 -26.71 -7.08 -37.10
N ILE A 357 -27.90 -7.61 -37.36
CA ILE A 357 -28.12 -9.02 -37.70
C ILE A 357 -27.31 -9.32 -38.98
N ILE A 358 -26.14 -9.93 -38.84
CA ILE A 358 -25.42 -10.50 -39.99
C ILE A 358 -26.04 -11.87 -40.25
N SER A 359 -27.11 -11.88 -41.05
CA SER A 359 -27.50 -13.09 -41.78
C SER A 359 -26.51 -13.29 -42.94
N ASN A 360 -25.94 -14.50 -42.99
CA ASN A 360 -25.14 -15.10 -44.05
C ASN A 360 -23.61 -15.03 -43.87
N ALA A 361 -23.03 -16.20 -43.56
CA ALA A 361 -21.80 -16.61 -44.21
C ALA A 361 -21.76 -18.14 -44.34
N LYS A 362 -21.50 -18.53 -45.58
CA LYS A 362 -21.50 -19.86 -46.17
C LYS A 362 -20.12 -20.51 -45.95
N LYS A 363 -20.08 -21.85 -45.89
CA LYS A 363 -18.84 -22.67 -45.94
C LYS A 363 -17.90 -22.20 -47.06
N THR A 364 -16.62 -22.04 -46.75
CA THR A 364 -15.49 -22.57 -47.55
C THR A 364 -14.15 -22.44 -46.80
N SER A 365 -13.35 -23.50 -46.85
CA SER A 365 -11.94 -23.57 -46.42
C SER A 365 -11.02 -22.83 -47.40
N THR A 366 -9.88 -22.30 -46.93
CA THR A 366 -8.50 -22.64 -47.39
C THR A 366 -7.44 -21.67 -46.84
N SER A 367 -6.44 -22.21 -46.14
CA SER A 367 -4.98 -21.97 -46.28
C SER A 367 -4.42 -20.54 -46.45
N LYS A 368 -3.67 -20.04 -45.44
CA LYS A 368 -2.22 -19.68 -45.47
C LYS A 368 -1.79 -18.77 -44.29
N ALA A 369 -0.81 -19.23 -43.52
CA ALA A 369 0.21 -18.37 -42.87
C ALA A 369 1.20 -17.86 -43.97
N PRO A 370 2.10 -16.86 -43.78
CA PRO A 370 2.80 -16.37 -42.57
C PRO A 370 2.75 -14.80 -42.43
N THR A 371 3.33 -14.07 -41.46
CA THR A 371 4.75 -13.95 -41.08
C THR A 371 4.89 -13.05 -39.86
N SER A 372 5.85 -13.41 -39.01
CA SER A 372 6.40 -12.72 -37.84
C SER A 372 7.00 -11.33 -38.14
N ALA A 373 6.85 -10.40 -37.20
CA ALA A 373 7.81 -9.32 -36.98
C ALA A 373 8.14 -9.25 -35.48
N ASN A 374 9.34 -9.72 -35.14
CA ASN A 374 9.96 -9.60 -33.83
C ASN A 374 10.34 -8.14 -33.56
N ALA A 375 10.04 -7.64 -32.37
CA ALA A 375 10.79 -6.53 -31.78
C ALA A 375 11.28 -6.98 -30.40
N LYS A 376 12.59 -7.25 -30.36
CA LYS A 376 13.41 -7.64 -29.22
C LYS A 376 13.61 -6.41 -28.34
N PHE A 377 13.23 -6.45 -27.06
CA PHE A 377 13.72 -5.49 -26.07
C PHE A 377 14.59 -6.25 -25.07
N GLU A 378 15.88 -5.96 -25.14
CA GLU A 378 16.94 -6.59 -24.37
C GLU A 378 17.23 -5.67 -23.18
N VAL A 379 16.82 -6.10 -21.98
CA VAL A 379 17.26 -5.46 -20.73
C VAL A 379 18.33 -6.38 -20.14
N GLN A 380 19.59 -6.02 -20.38
CA GLN A 380 20.71 -6.55 -19.62
C GLN A 380 20.67 -5.93 -18.23
N ASN A 381 20.29 -6.72 -17.23
CA ASN A 381 20.61 -6.42 -15.84
C ASN A 381 21.50 -7.56 -15.32
N GLU A 382 22.81 -7.38 -15.46
CA GLU A 382 23.79 -8.23 -14.79
C GLU A 382 23.90 -7.80 -13.32
N LEU A 383 23.27 -8.56 -12.42
CA LEU A 383 23.81 -8.75 -11.08
C LEU A 383 23.76 -10.25 -10.75
N LYS A 384 24.95 -10.84 -10.69
CA LYS A 384 25.18 -12.21 -10.19
C LYS A 384 24.81 -12.31 -8.71
N PRO A 385 24.34 -13.49 -8.26
CA PRO A 385 24.01 -13.73 -6.86
C PRO A 385 25.27 -14.07 -6.05
N ILE A 386 25.41 -13.46 -4.87
CA ILE A 386 26.18 -14.04 -3.77
C ILE A 386 25.14 -14.49 -2.74
N LEU A 387 24.55 -15.67 -2.99
CA LEU A 387 23.97 -16.47 -1.92
C LEU A 387 25.06 -17.46 -1.53
N ASP A 388 25.67 -17.27 -0.38
CA ASP A 388 26.16 -18.39 0.39
C ASP A 388 25.98 -18.10 1.88
N ASN A 389 25.16 -18.95 2.49
CA ASN A 389 25.28 -19.37 3.87
C ASN A 389 24.79 -18.41 4.96
N TYR A 390 23.47 -18.42 5.22
CA TYR A 390 23.04 -18.45 6.63
C TYR A 390 21.85 -19.40 6.79
N ASN A 391 22.08 -20.35 7.70
CA ASN A 391 21.33 -21.56 7.92
C ASN A 391 19.95 -21.22 8.53
N ILE A 392 18.89 -21.43 7.75
CA ILE A 392 17.50 -21.32 8.22
C ILE A 392 17.18 -22.56 9.05
N LYS A 393 17.47 -22.51 10.35
CA LYS A 393 16.76 -23.31 11.35
C LYS A 393 16.66 -22.54 12.67
N GLU A 394 15.41 -22.36 13.08
CA GLU A 394 14.96 -22.22 14.47
C GLU A 394 14.99 -20.82 15.09
N SER A 395 13.77 -20.26 15.28
CA SER A 395 13.33 -19.21 16.22
C SER A 395 12.26 -18.35 15.51
N LEU A 396 10.95 -18.65 15.51
CA LEU A 396 10.07 -18.73 16.68
C LEU A 396 10.31 -17.57 17.66
N TYR A 397 10.04 -16.33 17.23
CA TYR A 397 10.00 -15.18 18.13
C TYR A 397 8.55 -14.86 18.57
N PRO A 398 8.32 -14.65 19.88
CA PRO A 398 7.06 -14.16 20.43
C PRO A 398 6.84 -12.69 20.04
N SER A 399 5.57 -12.29 20.05
CA SER A 399 5.07 -10.95 19.77
C SER A 399 5.85 -9.83 20.46
N ILE A 400 6.01 -8.72 19.74
CA ILE A 400 6.58 -7.42 20.15
C ILE A 400 5.97 -6.90 21.46
N GLU A 401 4.75 -7.33 21.79
CA GLU A 401 4.04 -7.08 23.04
C GLU A 401 4.85 -7.47 24.30
N LYS A 402 5.73 -8.48 24.21
CA LYS A 402 6.59 -8.90 25.34
C LYS A 402 7.77 -7.97 25.63
N LEU A 403 8.21 -7.17 24.66
CA LEU A 403 9.29 -6.19 24.85
C LEU A 403 8.74 -4.89 25.45
N GLU A 404 7.51 -4.52 25.10
CA GLU A 404 6.80 -3.39 25.73
C GLU A 404 6.38 -3.72 27.18
N GLU A 405 5.97 -4.95 27.48
CA GLU A 405 5.68 -5.39 28.86
C GLU A 405 6.94 -5.41 29.77
N MET A 406 8.12 -5.71 29.22
CA MET A 406 9.37 -5.66 29.99
C MET A 406 9.81 -4.23 30.32
N GLN A 407 9.44 -3.23 29.51
CA GLN A 407 9.76 -1.82 29.78
C GLN A 407 8.79 -1.17 30.78
N MET A 408 7.54 -1.61 30.86
CA MET A 408 6.60 -1.09 31.88
C MET A 408 6.91 -1.58 33.30
N ASN A 409 7.48 -2.78 33.45
CA ASN A 409 7.82 -3.35 34.76
C ASN A 409 9.09 -2.78 35.41
N TYR A 410 9.85 -1.91 34.72
CA TYR A 410 11.02 -1.23 35.28
C TYR A 410 10.71 0.19 35.83
N SER A 411 9.44 0.61 35.78
CA SER A 411 8.98 1.93 36.24
C SER A 411 8.29 1.90 37.62
N GLY A 412 8.35 0.77 38.33
CA GLY A 412 7.69 0.62 39.61
C GLY A 412 8.43 -0.32 40.56
N GLU A 413 9.64 0.06 40.99
CA GLU A 413 10.24 -0.30 42.28
C GLU A 413 11.09 0.85 42.83
#